data_AF-Q936K4-F1
#
_entry.id   AF-Q936K4-F1
#
_cell.length_a   1.000
_cell.length_b   1.000
_cell.length_c   1.000
_cell.angle_alpha   90.00
_cell.angle_beta   90.00
_cell.angle_gamma   90.00
#
_symmetry.space_group_name_H-M   'P 1'
#
loop_
_entity.id
_entity.type
_entity.pdbx_description
1 polymer ?
#
loop_
_entity_poly.entity_id
_entity_poly.type
_entity_poly.pdbx_seq_one_letter_code
_entity_poly.pdbx_strand_id
1 'polypeptide(L)' 'VGYCSDRLRQATGRKDVGWIRPRFPLDPIPFSAFPPSDQEVSQHD' A
#
# COMPACT_ATOMS: atom_id res chain seq x y z
N VAL A 1 7.03 14.46 14.30
CA VAL A 1 5.83 15.30 14.06
C VAL A 1 6.34 16.64 13.52
N GLY A 2 5.88 17.09 12.36
CA GLY A 2 6.46 18.23 11.64
C GLY A 2 5.41 19.21 11.13
N TYR A 3 5.82 20.48 10.97
CA TYR A 3 4.95 21.61 10.63
C TYR A 3 4.03 21.38 9.42
N CYS A 4 4.54 20.74 8.36
CA CYS A 4 3.74 20.44 7.16
C CYS A 4 2.61 19.45 7.44
N SER A 5 2.85 18.42 8.25
CA SER A 5 1.85 17.43 8.63
C SER A 5 0.73 18.06 9.47
N ASP A 6 1.08 18.99 10.37
CA ASP A 6 0.12 19.62 11.27
C ASP A 6 -0.81 20.60 10.54
N ARG A 7 -0.28 21.39 9.60
CA ARG A 7 -1.08 22.26 8.72
C ARG A 7 -2.08 21.44 7.90
N LEU A 8 -1.64 20.31 7.35
CA LEU A 8 -2.49 19.45 6.54
C LEU A 8 -3.57 18.73 7.38
N ARG A 9 -3.28 18.35 8.63
CA ARG A 9 -4.29 17.88 9.59
C ARG A 9 -5.37 18.93 9.88
N GLN A 10 -4.96 20.17 10.14
CA GLN A 10 -5.88 21.27 10.41
C GLN A 10 -6.78 21.57 9.20
N ALA A 11 -6.22 21.57 7.99
CA ALA A 11 -6.97 21.86 6.77
C ALA A 11 -7.95 20.74 6.37
N THR A 12 -7.59 19.47 6.61
CA THR A 12 -8.40 18.32 6.19
C THR A 12 -9.28 17.75 7.29
N GLY A 13 -9.09 18.13 8.55
CA GLY A 13 -9.77 17.56 9.71
C GLY A 13 -9.40 16.10 10.00
N ARG A 14 -8.49 15.49 9.22
CA ARG A 14 -8.08 14.11 9.36
C ARG A 14 -6.87 14.02 10.29
N LYS A 15 -6.92 13.08 11.25
CA LYS A 15 -5.80 12.85 12.18
C LYS A 15 -4.68 12.03 11.56
N ASP A 16 -4.99 11.28 10.51
CA ASP A 16 -4.10 10.26 9.92
C ASP A 16 -3.29 10.79 8.72
N VAL A 17 -3.06 12.09 8.69
CA VAL A 17 -2.28 12.74 7.64
C VAL A 17 -0.81 12.30 7.72
N GLY A 18 -0.25 11.96 6.56
CA GLY A 18 1.13 11.48 6.45
C GLY A 18 1.29 10.00 6.82
N TRP A 19 0.22 9.32 7.23
CA TRP A 19 0.25 7.88 7.42
C TRP A 19 0.11 7.17 6.06
N ILE A 20 1.23 6.69 5.53
CA ILE A 20 1.20 5.81 4.36
C ILE A 20 0.85 4.41 4.85
N ARG A 21 -0.27 3.88 4.35
CA ARG A 21 -0.60 2.47 4.55
C ARG A 21 0.50 1.63 3.90
N PRO A 22 1.11 0.68 4.63
CA PRO A 22 2.11 -0.18 4.02
C PRO A 22 1.48 -0.94 2.85
N ARG A 23 2.17 -0.93 1.71
CA ARG A 23 1.75 -1.73 0.56
C ARG A 23 2.44 -3.08 0.66
N PHE A 24 1.66 -4.14 0.61
CA PHE A 24 2.19 -5.50 0.54
C PHE A 24 2.82 -5.71 -0.85
N PRO A 25 3.92 -6.46 -0.94
CA PRO A 25 4.69 -7.07 0.14
C PRO A 25 5.60 -6.06 0.88
N LEU A 26 5.69 -6.19 2.21
CA LEU A 26 6.62 -5.38 3.02
C LEU A 26 8.08 -5.74 2.73
N ASP A 27 8.34 -7.02 2.52
CA ASP A 27 9.64 -7.54 2.13
C ASP A 27 9.71 -7.70 0.61
N PRO A 28 10.85 -7.43 -0.04
CA PRO A 28 10.97 -7.61 -1.48
C PRO A 28 10.74 -9.09 -1.85
N ILE A 29 9.71 -9.35 -2.65
CA ILE A 29 9.42 -10.69 -3.18
C ILE A 29 10.12 -10.85 -4.55
N PRO A 30 10.92 -11.92 -4.76
CA PRO A 30 11.56 -12.16 -6.04
C PRO A 30 10.53 -12.54 -7.11
N PHE A 31 10.81 -12.19 -8.37
CA PHE A 31 9.92 -12.51 -9.49
C PHE A 31 9.66 -14.01 -9.66
N SER A 32 10.58 -14.87 -9.20
CA SER A 32 10.44 -16.33 -9.23
C SER A 32 9.37 -16.88 -8.29
N ALA A 33 8.89 -16.09 -7.32
CA ALA A 33 7.81 -16.52 -6.42
C ALA A 33 6.42 -16.39 -7.06
N PHE A 34 6.31 -15.69 -8.19
CA PHE A 34 5.04 -15.56 -8.92
C PHE A 34 4.89 -16.74 -9.90
N PRO A 35 3.68 -17.29 -10.04
CA PRO A 35 3.42 -18.30 -11.04
C PRO A 35 3.70 -17.72 -12.44
N PRO A 36 4.19 -18.53 -13.39
CA PRO A 36 4.29 -18.11 -14.77
C PRO A 36 2.90 -17.65 -15.25
N SER A 37 2.87 -16.56 -16.02
CA SER A 37 1.66 -15.88 -16.51
C SER A 37 0.69 -16.77 -17.30
N ASP A 38 1.11 -17.99 -17.62
CA ASP A 38 0.38 -18.94 -18.45
C ASP A 38 -0.48 -19.94 -17.64
N GLN A 39 -0.54 -19.80 -16.31
CA GLN A 39 -1.57 -20.49 -15.55
C GLN A 39 -2.84 -19.65 -15.52
N GLU A 40 -3.71 -19.93 -16.49
CA GLU A 40 -5.10 -19.49 -16.52
C GLU A 40 -5.72 -19.67 -15.13
N VAL A 41 -6.14 -18.54 -14.55
CA VAL A 41 -6.97 -18.52 -13.36
C VAL A 41 -8.27 -19.22 -13.73
N SER A 42 -8.40 -20.50 -13.38
CA SER A 42 -9.72 -21.13 -13.28
C SER A 42 -10.48 -20.38 -12.20
N GLN A 43 -11.35 -19.47 -12.64
CA GLN A 43 -12.38 -18.86 -11.80
C GLN A 43 -13.19 -20.00 -11.20
N HIS A 44 -13.26 -20.05 -9.87
CA HIS A 44 -14.23 -20.86 -9.15
C HIS A 44 -15.26 -19.90 -8.56
N ASP A 45 -16.54 -20.19 -8.83
CA ASP A 45 -17.76 -19.46 -8.41
C ASP A 45 -17.76 -18.99 -6.94
#